data_AF-A0A2T1HPM1-F1
#
_entry.id   AF-A0A2T1HPM1-F1
#
_cell.length_a   1.000
_cell.length_b   1.000
_cell.length_c   1.000
_cell.angle_alpha   90.00
_cell.angle_beta   90.00
_cell.angle_gamma   90.00
#
_symmetry.space_group_name_H-M   'P 1'
#
loop_
_entity.id
_entity.type
_entity.pdbx_description
1 polymer ?
#
loop_
_entity_poly.entity_id
_entity_poly.type
_entity_poly.pdbx_seq_one_letter_code
_entity_poly.pdbx_strand_id
1 'polypeptide(L)'
;MDVTQDELDGPARLRFCKLGESLLKPDGWESARRFPTLREALKAAATEEPPAGAAPFIVTNTGRTLKPEQLAVTWDAIQGP
;
A
#
# COMPACT_ATOMS: atom_id res chain seq x y z
N MET A 1 6.45 -14.07 2.88
CA MET A 1 6.19 -13.44 4.19
C MET A 1 4.88 -12.71 4.07
N ASP A 2 3.86 -13.22 4.75
CA ASP A 2 2.53 -12.64 4.79
C ASP A 2 2.53 -11.35 5.62
N VAL A 3 1.50 -10.52 5.46
CA VAL A 3 1.28 -9.35 6.31
C VAL A 3 0.67 -9.84 7.62
N THR A 4 1.23 -9.43 8.75
CA THR A 4 0.70 -9.85 10.06
C THR A 4 -0.57 -9.10 10.44
N GLN A 5 -1.36 -9.64 11.37
CA GLN A 5 -2.54 -8.96 11.90
C GLN A 5 -2.20 -7.59 12.52
N ASP A 6 -1.08 -7.51 13.23
CA ASP A 6 -0.59 -6.24 13.82
C ASP A 6 -0.26 -5.20 12.74
N GLU A 7 0.33 -5.62 11.63
CA GLU A 7 0.55 -4.74 10.48
C GLU A 7 -0.75 -4.31 9.80
N LEU A 8 -1.77 -5.19 9.75
CA LEU A 8 -3.09 -4.87 9.18
C LEU A 8 -3.82 -3.78 9.97
N ASP A 9 -3.70 -3.84 11.30
CA ASP A 9 -4.29 -2.88 12.23
C ASP A 9 -3.38 -1.65 12.47
N GLY A 10 -2.13 -1.71 12.00
CA GLY A 10 -1.16 -0.63 12.11
C GLY A 10 -1.31 0.46 11.04
N PRO A 11 -0.78 1.67 11.28
CA PRO A 11 -0.85 2.78 10.33
C PRO A 11 -0.08 2.47 9.05
N ALA A 12 -0.57 3.02 7.93
CA ALA A 12 0.03 2.82 6.63
C ALA A 12 -0.02 4.10 5.78
N ARG A 13 0.77 4.14 4.71
CA ARG A 13 0.70 5.23 3.72
C ARG A 13 0.59 4.66 2.33
N LEU A 14 -0.35 5.18 1.54
CA LEU A 14 -0.57 4.84 0.13
C LEU A 14 0.01 5.92 -0.76
N ARG A 15 0.69 5.52 -1.82
CA ARG A 15 1.16 6.40 -2.88
C ARG A 15 1.00 5.76 -4.24
N PHE A 16 0.52 6.52 -5.21
CA PHE A 16 0.52 6.12 -6.62
C PHE A 16 1.81 6.60 -7.27
N CYS A 17 2.61 5.67 -7.77
CA CYS A 17 3.89 5.97 -8.40
C CYS A 17 3.92 5.43 -9.82
N LYS A 18 4.62 6.13 -10.72
CA LYS A 18 4.78 5.64 -12.09
C LYS A 18 5.70 4.41 -12.11
N LEU A 19 5.42 3.48 -13.02
CA LEU A 19 6.30 2.34 -13.28
C LEU A 19 7.70 2.86 -13.65
N GLY A 20 8.70 2.54 -12.83
CA GLY A 20 10.10 2.98 -12.98
C GLY A 20 10.51 4.15 -12.08
N GLU A 21 9.60 4.73 -11.30
CA GLU A 21 9.96 5.73 -10.28
C GLU A 21 10.67 5.04 -9.10
N SER A 22 11.83 5.57 -8.71
CA SER A 22 12.62 4.98 -7.61
C SER A 22 11.95 5.26 -6.27
N LEU A 23 11.20 4.27 -5.77
CA LEU A 23 10.55 4.26 -4.45
C LEU A 23 11.53 4.10 -3.27
N LEU A 24 12.82 3.94 -3.55
CA LEU A 24 13.85 3.66 -2.54
C LEU A 24 14.23 4.89 -1.71
N LYS A 25 13.70 6.07 -2.02
CA LYS A 25 13.98 7.28 -1.23
C LYS A 25 12.94 7.43 -0.10
N PRO A 26 13.39 7.55 1.17
CA PRO A 26 12.52 7.81 2.33
C PRO A 26 11.61 9.03 2.14
N ASP A 27 12.13 10.07 1.47
CA ASP A 27 11.42 11.32 1.16
C ASP A 27 10.20 11.11 0.24
N GLY A 28 10.15 9.97 -0.46
CA GLY A 28 9.05 9.62 -1.34
C GLY A 28 7.73 9.37 -0.62
N TRP A 29 7.70 9.27 0.71
CA TRP A 29 6.48 8.98 1.47
C TRP A 29 5.94 10.17 2.26
N GLU A 30 6.56 11.35 2.15
CA GLU A 30 6.07 12.56 2.82
C GLU A 30 4.75 13.05 2.23
N SER A 31 4.62 12.98 0.89
CA SER A 31 3.41 13.31 0.14
C SER A 31 2.42 12.14 0.03
N ALA A 32 2.75 10.98 0.59
CA ALA A 32 1.86 9.82 0.57
C ALA A 32 0.64 10.04 1.47
N ARG A 33 -0.51 9.54 1.02
CA ARG A 33 -1.76 9.61 1.78
C ARG A 33 -1.66 8.68 2.99
N ARG A 34 -1.86 9.23 4.18
CA ARG A 34 -1.80 8.48 5.44
C ARG A 34 -3.15 7.85 5.74
N PHE A 35 -3.12 6.62 6.22
CA PHE A 35 -4.26 5.87 6.69
C PHE A 35 -4.00 5.39 8.12
N PRO A 36 -5.02 5.38 8.99
CA PRO A 36 -4.84 4.91 10.36
C PRO A 36 -4.64 3.39 10.42
N THR A 37 -5.11 2.65 9.42
CA THR A 37 -4.88 1.20 9.29
C THR A 37 -4.40 0.81 7.88
N LEU A 38 -3.63 -0.27 7.79
CA LEU A 38 -3.23 -0.86 6.51
C LEU A 38 -4.43 -1.42 5.74
N ARG A 39 -5.47 -1.91 6.43
CA ARG A 39 -6.73 -2.33 5.79
C ARG A 39 -7.37 -1.22 4.98
N GLU A 40 -7.44 0.00 5.51
CA GLU A 40 -8.00 1.13 4.79
C GLU A 40 -7.13 1.56 3.63
N ALA A 41 -5.81 1.51 3.79
CA ALA A 41 -4.88 1.78 2.69
C ALA A 41 -5.02 0.75 1.56
N LEU A 42 -5.17 -0.54 1.90
CA LEU A 42 -5.42 -1.62 0.94
C LEU A 42 -6.76 -1.44 0.23
N LYS A 43 -7.82 -1.11 0.98
CA LYS A 43 -9.13 -0.80 0.40
C LYS A 43 -9.04 0.35 -0.60
N ALA A 44 -8.40 1.46 -0.21
CA ALA A 44 -8.19 2.60 -1.09
C ALA A 44 -7.40 2.19 -2.34
N ALA A 45 -6.32 1.41 -2.19
CA ALA A 45 -5.54 0.91 -3.32
C ALA A 45 -6.34 -0.01 -4.27
N ALA A 46 -7.33 -0.74 -3.76
CA ALA A 46 -8.18 -1.63 -4.54
C ALA A 46 -9.37 -0.91 -5.20
N THR A 47 -9.91 0.14 -4.57
CA THR A 47 -11.12 0.83 -5.04
C THR A 47 -10.84 2.12 -5.82
N GLU A 48 -9.70 2.77 -5.57
CA GLU A 48 -9.35 4.01 -6.25
C GLU A 48 -8.68 3.71 -7.60
N GLU A 49 -9.15 4.36 -8.65
CA GLU A 49 -8.54 4.23 -9.97
C GLU A 49 -7.19 4.97 -9.97
N PRO A 50 -6.07 4.26 -10.24
CA PRO A 50 -4.77 4.90 -10.26
C PRO A 50 -4.66 5.87 -11.45
N PRO A 51 -3.91 6.98 -11.31
CA PRO A 51 -3.58 7.85 -12.44
C PRO A 51 -2.94 7.07 -13.60
N ALA A 52 -3.12 7.53 -14.83
CA ALA A 52 -2.59 6.86 -16.02
C ALA A 52 -1.08 6.57 -15.91
N GLY A 53 -0.71 5.29 -16.02
CA GLY A 53 0.67 4.82 -15.92
C GLY A 53 1.25 4.78 -14.50
N ALA A 54 0.42 5.02 -13.48
CA ALA A 54 0.79 4.87 -12.07
C ALA A 54 0.23 3.56 -11.50
N ALA A 55 0.88 3.06 -10.45
CA ALA A 55 0.46 1.89 -9.71
C ALA A 55 0.49 2.18 -8.20
N PRO A 56 -0.39 1.55 -7.40
CA PRO A 56 -0.44 1.76 -5.97
C PRO A 56 0.70 1.06 -5.24
N PHE A 57 1.32 1.78 -4.31
CA PHE A 57 2.31 1.26 -3.37
C PHE A 57 1.91 1.64 -1.96
N ILE A 58 2.09 0.73 -1.01
CA ILE A 58 1.81 1.01 0.40
C ILE A 58 3.07 0.78 1.22
N VAL A 59 3.36 1.67 2.17
CA VAL A 59 4.32 1.40 3.24
C VAL A 59 3.57 1.16 4.55
N THR A 60 3.91 0.07 5.23
CA THR A 60 3.36 -0.31 6.53
C THR A 60 4.05 0.46 7.67
N ASN A 61 3.52 0.34 8.89
CA ASN A 61 4.13 0.88 10.11
C ASN A 61 5.53 0.32 10.38
N THR A 62 5.82 -0.91 9.95
CA THR A 62 7.12 -1.59 10.06
C THR A 62 8.14 -1.10 9.02
N GLY A 63 7.75 -0.19 8.12
CA GLY A 63 8.60 0.30 7.03
C GLY A 63 8.66 -0.65 5.83
N ARG A 64 7.84 -1.71 5.82
CA ARG A 64 7.75 -2.64 4.69
C ARG A 64 6.94 -2.00 3.56
N THR A 65 7.49 -2.01 2.35
CA THR A 65 6.77 -1.56 1.15
C THR A 65 6.08 -2.74 0.45
N LEU A 66 4.78 -2.62 0.25
CA LEU A 66 3.95 -3.52 -0.54
C LEU A 66 3.82 -2.99 -1.97
N LYS A 67 4.18 -3.83 -2.94
CA LYS A 67 4.07 -3.56 -4.38
C LYS A 67 2.67 -3.88 -4.90
N PRO A 68 2.25 -3.32 -6.05
CA PRO A 68 0.93 -3.56 -6.65
C PRO A 68 0.51 -5.04 -6.68
N GLU A 69 1.44 -5.92 -7.09
CA GLU A 69 1.21 -7.37 -7.15
C GLU A 69 0.92 -7.99 -5.78
N GLN A 70 1.54 -7.47 -4.73
CA GLN A 70 1.32 -7.93 -3.35
C GLN A 70 0.04 -7.35 -2.76
N LEU A 71 -0.38 -6.16 -3.19
CA LEU A 71 -1.60 -5.52 -2.71
C LEU A 71 -2.83 -6.32 -3.10
N ALA A 72 -2.92 -6.77 -4.35
CA ALA A 72 -4.02 -7.62 -4.82
C ALA A 72 -4.11 -8.91 -3.98
N VAL A 73 -3.00 -9.63 -3.84
CA VAL A 73 -2.93 -10.87 -3.03
C VAL A 73 -3.32 -10.62 -1.58
N THR A 74 -2.82 -9.53 -0.98
CA THR A 74 -3.13 -9.18 0.42
C THR A 74 -4.60 -8.79 0.58
N TRP A 75 -5.15 -8.06 -0.39
CA TRP A 75 -6.56 -7.65 -0.38
C TRP A 75 -7.49 -8.85 -0.46
N ASP A 76 -7.30 -9.74 -1.43
CA ASP A 76 -8.07 -10.99 -1.56
C ASP A 76 -7.97 -11.85 -0.28
N ALA A 77 -6.77 -11.95 0.30
CA ALA A 77 -6.56 -12.72 1.54
C ALA A 77 -7.32 -12.14 2.75
N ILE A 78 -7.47 -10.81 2.85
CA ILE A 78 -8.22 -10.18 3.95
C ILE A 78 -9.71 -10.06 3.69
N GLN A 79 -10.14 -10.17 2.43
CA GLN A 79 -11.57 -10.21 2.10
C GLN A 79 -12.19 -11.55 2.52
N GLY A 80 -11.47 -12.67 2.36
CA GLY A 80 -11.99 -14.02 2.65
C GLY A 80 -13.26 -14.37 1.83
N PRO A 81 -13.73 -15.63 1.84
CA PRO A 81 -15.07 -15.96 1.32
C PRO A 81 -16.20 -15.31 2.12
#